data_AF-A0AAD2E033-F1
#
_entry.id   AF-A0AAD2E033-F1
#
_cell.length_a   1.000
_cell.length_b   1.000
_cell.length_c   1.000
_cell.angle_alpha   90.00
_cell.angle_beta   90.00
_cell.angle_gamma   90.00
#
_symmetry.space_group_name_H-M   'P 1'
#
loop_
_entity.id
_entity.type
_entity.pdbx_description
1 polymer ?
#
loop_
_entity_poly.entity_id
_entity_poly.type
_entity_poly.pdbx_seq_one_letter_code
_entity_poly.pdbx_strand_id
1 'polypeptide(L)'
;MASFGSLKQAIFDKEARKQQYQSHIRGLNAYDRHKKFLNDYVGFYGKEKSAQDKLPVKTDQDTLREGYRFIRTEEDDMNPSWEQRLVKRYYEKLFKEYCIADMSHYKTGKIGLRWRTEKEVISGKGQFVCGNKHCNEKDGLSSYEVNFSYYEAGENKQALVKLVTCERCAEKLFYKKRKEKKQLRQKETDSDRRKRDRSESEDDTDNEYDRKKERRKGKKASTSLSDHKVDDDENFDEYLEGMFP
;
A
#
# COMPACT_ATOMS: atom_id res chain seq x y z
N MET A 1 -62.35 -22.85 -51.06
CA MET A 1 -62.11 -24.15 -50.39
C MET A 1 -60.67 -24.56 -50.64
N ALA A 2 -59.83 -24.68 -49.61
CA ALA A 2 -58.46 -25.13 -49.80
C ALA A 2 -58.47 -26.57 -50.32
N SER A 3 -57.79 -26.82 -51.45
CA SER A 3 -57.74 -28.16 -52.04
C SER A 3 -56.98 -29.12 -51.12
N PHE A 4 -57.35 -30.40 -51.12
CA PHE A 4 -56.67 -31.45 -50.34
C PHE A 4 -55.15 -31.52 -50.63
N GLY A 5 -54.72 -31.12 -51.83
CA GLY A 5 -53.30 -30.99 -52.19
C GLY A 5 -52.59 -29.85 -51.44
N SER A 6 -53.22 -28.67 -51.34
CA SER A 6 -52.70 -27.54 -50.56
C SER A 6 -52.63 -27.87 -49.06
N LEU A 7 -53.59 -28.63 -48.54
CA LEU A 7 -53.61 -29.04 -47.14
C LEU A 7 -52.51 -30.08 -46.83
N LYS A 8 -52.27 -31.04 -47.73
CA LYS A 8 -51.13 -31.96 -47.62
C LYS A 8 -49.79 -31.23 -47.67
N GLN A 9 -49.64 -30.28 -48.60
CA GLN A 9 -48.40 -29.52 -48.73
C GLN A 9 -48.11 -28.67 -47.48
N ALA A 10 -49.13 -28.03 -46.89
CA ALA A 10 -48.99 -27.30 -45.64
C ALA A 10 -48.59 -28.20 -44.45
N ILE A 11 -49.04 -29.47 -44.43
CA ILE A 11 -48.64 -30.45 -43.42
C ILE A 11 -47.16 -30.84 -43.62
N PHE A 12 -46.76 -31.15 -44.85
CA PHE A 12 -45.36 -31.48 -45.17
C PHE A 12 -44.41 -30.31 -44.86
N ASP A 13 -44.77 -29.08 -45.20
CA ASP A 13 -43.96 -27.89 -44.91
C ASP A 13 -43.84 -27.62 -43.40
N LYS A 14 -44.85 -28.00 -42.62
CA LYS A 14 -44.83 -27.89 -41.15
C LYS A 14 -43.90 -28.96 -40.54
N GLU A 15 -43.93 -30.16 -41.08
CA GLU A 15 -43.06 -31.26 -40.63
C GLU A 15 -41.60 -31.02 -41.01
N ALA A 16 -41.33 -30.55 -42.22
CA ALA A 16 -39.99 -30.16 -42.67
C ALA A 16 -39.38 -29.06 -41.77
N ARG A 17 -40.16 -28.02 -41.44
CA ARG A 17 -39.73 -26.97 -40.50
C ARG A 17 -39.42 -27.51 -39.10
N LYS A 18 -40.22 -28.47 -38.61
CA LYS A 18 -39.97 -29.12 -37.31
C LYS A 18 -38.67 -29.92 -37.33
N GLN A 19 -38.40 -30.65 -38.40
CA GLN A 19 -37.15 -31.40 -38.57
C GLN A 19 -35.93 -30.48 -38.67
N GLN A 20 -36.03 -29.40 -39.45
CA GLN A 20 -34.99 -28.37 -39.56
C GLN A 20 -34.70 -27.68 -38.21
N TYR A 21 -35.74 -27.39 -37.42
CA TYR A 21 -35.58 -26.80 -36.10
C TYR A 21 -34.90 -27.77 -35.12
N GLN A 22 -35.23 -29.06 -35.17
CA GLN A 22 -34.59 -30.09 -34.35
C GLN A 22 -33.13 -30.32 -34.73
N SER A 23 -32.79 -30.37 -36.02
CA SER A 23 -31.40 -30.52 -36.48
C SER A 23 -30.57 -29.31 -36.07
N HIS A 24 -31.11 -28.10 -36.22
CA HIS A 24 -30.48 -26.86 -35.77
C HIS A 24 -30.24 -26.84 -34.26
N ILE A 25 -31.19 -27.31 -33.43
CA ILE A 25 -31.01 -27.38 -31.97
C ILE A 25 -29.92 -28.38 -31.58
N ARG A 26 -29.92 -29.56 -32.20
CA ARG A 26 -28.93 -30.60 -31.93
C ARG A 26 -27.52 -30.18 -32.35
N GLY A 27 -27.40 -29.39 -33.42
CA GLY A 27 -26.13 -28.85 -33.90
C GLY A 27 -25.55 -27.69 -33.07
N LEU A 28 -26.34 -27.07 -32.19
CA LEU A 28 -25.86 -26.00 -31.31
C LEU A 28 -25.14 -26.55 -30.07
N ASN A 29 -24.14 -25.80 -29.62
CA ASN A 29 -23.47 -25.99 -28.32
C ASN A 29 -24.49 -25.90 -27.17
N ALA A 30 -24.20 -26.54 -26.04
CA ALA A 30 -25.08 -26.60 -24.88
C ALA A 30 -25.50 -25.19 -24.39
N TYR A 31 -24.56 -24.25 -24.36
CA TYR A 31 -24.82 -22.85 -23.98
C TYR A 31 -25.75 -22.14 -24.98
N ASP A 32 -25.50 -22.27 -26.27
CA ASP A 32 -26.29 -21.62 -27.32
C ASP A 32 -27.71 -22.20 -27.39
N ARG A 33 -27.82 -23.51 -27.18
CA ARG A 33 -29.10 -24.20 -27.06
C ARG A 33 -29.92 -23.68 -25.89
N HIS A 34 -29.29 -23.53 -24.72
CA HIS A 34 -29.92 -22.99 -23.53
C HIS A 34 -30.40 -21.54 -23.75
N LYS A 35 -29.56 -20.69 -24.34
CA LYS A 35 -29.91 -19.30 -24.67
C LYS A 35 -31.10 -19.21 -25.62
N LYS A 36 -31.14 -20.06 -26.65
CA LYS A 36 -32.25 -20.13 -27.60
C LYS A 36 -33.55 -20.55 -26.91
N PHE A 37 -33.52 -21.57 -26.05
CA PHE A 37 -34.72 -22.00 -25.33
C PHE A 37 -35.26 -20.95 -24.35
N LEU A 38 -34.37 -20.23 -23.65
CA LEU A 38 -34.79 -19.11 -22.80
C LEU A 38 -35.46 -18.00 -23.63
N ASN A 39 -34.87 -17.63 -24.77
CA ASN A 39 -35.44 -16.61 -25.64
C ASN A 39 -36.80 -17.03 -26.23
N ASP A 40 -36.92 -18.28 -26.69
CA ASP A 40 -38.17 -18.83 -27.23
C ASP A 40 -39.24 -18.85 -26.12
N TYR A 41 -38.91 -19.31 -24.92
CA TYR A 41 -39.84 -19.32 -23.77
C TYR A 41 -40.35 -17.92 -23.44
N VAL A 42 -39.46 -16.94 -23.33
CA VAL A 42 -39.82 -15.54 -23.08
C VAL A 42 -40.66 -14.97 -24.22
N GLY A 43 -40.36 -15.29 -25.48
CA GLY A 43 -41.12 -14.80 -26.64
C GLY A 43 -42.53 -15.38 -26.76
N PHE A 44 -42.73 -16.66 -26.42
CA PHE A 44 -44.03 -17.34 -26.54
C PHE A 44 -44.94 -17.14 -25.32
N TYR A 45 -44.37 -17.10 -24.11
CA TYR A 45 -45.13 -17.06 -22.87
C TYR A 45 -44.99 -15.74 -22.09
N GLY A 46 -43.95 -14.93 -22.37
CA GLY A 46 -43.74 -13.62 -21.76
C GLY A 46 -44.62 -12.54 -22.38
N LYS A 47 -45.94 -12.60 -22.11
CA LYS A 47 -46.93 -11.63 -22.62
C LYS A 47 -46.79 -10.22 -22.06
N GLU A 48 -45.95 -10.00 -21.06
CA GLU A 48 -45.54 -8.68 -20.64
C GLU A 48 -44.03 -8.61 -20.76
N LYS A 49 -43.56 -7.67 -21.59
CA LYS A 49 -42.21 -7.14 -21.39
C LYS A 49 -42.26 -6.40 -20.05
N SER A 50 -42.17 -7.14 -18.94
CA SER A 50 -41.53 -6.55 -17.79
C SER A 50 -40.19 -6.08 -18.33
N ALA A 51 -39.99 -4.77 -18.34
CA ALA A 51 -38.65 -4.25 -18.35
C ALA A 51 -38.02 -4.91 -17.13
N GLN A 52 -37.43 -6.10 -17.32
CA GLN A 52 -36.50 -6.63 -16.36
C GLN A 52 -35.40 -5.59 -16.41
N ASP A 53 -35.52 -4.59 -15.53
CA ASP A 53 -34.41 -3.82 -15.07
C ASP A 53 -33.35 -4.87 -14.82
N LYS A 54 -32.33 -4.88 -15.69
CA LYS A 54 -31.17 -5.71 -15.48
C LYS A 54 -30.53 -5.11 -14.25
N LEU A 55 -31.04 -5.49 -13.08
CA LEU A 55 -30.44 -5.16 -11.82
C LEU A 55 -28.99 -5.55 -11.98
N PRO A 56 -28.05 -4.65 -11.69
CA PRO A 56 -26.63 -4.92 -11.87
C PRO A 56 -26.33 -6.22 -11.13
N VAL A 57 -26.12 -7.29 -11.89
CA VAL A 57 -25.78 -8.59 -11.35
C VAL A 57 -24.39 -8.38 -10.76
N LYS A 58 -24.28 -8.53 -9.43
CA LYS A 58 -22.99 -8.47 -8.76
C LYS A 58 -22.09 -9.54 -9.38
N THR A 59 -21.04 -9.11 -10.05
CA THR A 59 -20.02 -10.03 -10.57
C THR A 59 -19.15 -10.50 -9.41
N ASP A 60 -18.59 -11.69 -9.48
CA ASP A 60 -17.56 -12.17 -8.54
C ASP A 60 -16.43 -11.14 -8.33
N GLN A 61 -16.07 -10.40 -9.38
CA GLN A 61 -15.08 -9.32 -9.32
C GLN A 61 -15.56 -8.13 -8.47
N ASP A 62 -16.84 -7.78 -8.56
CA ASP A 62 -17.43 -6.69 -7.78
C ASP A 62 -17.51 -7.10 -6.31
N THR A 63 -17.91 -8.33 -6.03
CA THR A 63 -17.89 -8.93 -4.69
C THR A 63 -16.48 -8.90 -4.08
N LEU A 64 -15.45 -9.26 -4.85
CA LEU A 64 -14.06 -9.18 -4.40
C LEU A 64 -13.64 -7.74 -4.14
N ARG A 65 -14.03 -6.79 -4.99
CA ARG A 65 -13.70 -5.37 -4.82
C ARG A 65 -14.36 -4.76 -3.57
N GLU A 66 -15.60 -5.13 -3.28
CA GLU A 66 -16.35 -4.67 -2.11
C GLU A 66 -15.83 -5.29 -0.81
N GLY A 67 -15.52 -6.59 -0.84
CA GLY A 67 -15.16 -7.34 0.37
C GLY A 67 -13.67 -7.43 0.68
N TYR A 68 -12.78 -7.07 -0.27
CA TYR A 68 -11.34 -7.17 -0.04
C TYR A 68 -10.88 -6.19 1.03
N ARG A 69 -10.17 -6.73 2.03
CA ARG A 69 -9.43 -5.95 3.03
C ARG A 69 -7.94 -6.22 2.90
N PHE A 70 -7.14 -5.17 3.07
CA PHE A 70 -5.68 -5.25 2.93
C PHE A 70 -5.07 -6.19 3.98
N ILE A 71 -5.53 -6.09 5.23
CA ILE A 71 -5.25 -7.04 6.31
C ILE A 71 -6.61 -7.50 6.85
N ARG A 72 -6.82 -8.82 6.82
CA ARG A 72 -8.06 -9.44 7.29
C ARG A 72 -7.90 -9.85 8.75
N THR A 73 -8.79 -9.38 9.63
CA THR A 73 -8.82 -9.77 11.05
C THR A 73 -9.82 -10.91 11.26
N GLU A 74 -9.74 -11.59 12.41
CA GLU A 74 -10.63 -12.71 12.74
C GLU A 74 -12.10 -12.28 12.85
N GLU A 75 -12.38 -11.01 13.17
CA GLU A 75 -13.75 -10.48 13.20
C GLU A 75 -14.44 -10.52 11.82
N ASP A 76 -13.66 -10.38 10.74
CA ASP A 76 -14.17 -10.42 9.36
C ASP A 76 -14.49 -11.83 8.86
N ASP A 77 -14.13 -12.85 9.63
CA ASP A 77 -14.40 -14.26 9.34
C ASP A 77 -15.62 -14.81 10.09
N MET A 78 -16.26 -14.00 10.93
CA MET A 78 -17.35 -14.45 11.82
C MET A 78 -18.65 -14.81 11.07
N ASN A 79 -18.91 -14.22 9.90
CA ASN A 79 -20.18 -14.39 9.16
C ASN A 79 -19.96 -14.95 7.75
N PRO A 80 -19.86 -16.28 7.54
CA PRO A 80 -19.41 -16.88 6.29
C PRO A 80 -20.49 -16.84 5.18
N SER A 81 -20.86 -15.65 4.73
CA SER A 81 -21.52 -15.45 3.45
C SER A 81 -20.64 -16.04 2.34
N TRP A 82 -21.26 -16.54 1.27
CA TRP A 82 -20.54 -17.04 0.10
C TRP A 82 -19.51 -16.01 -0.42
N GLU A 83 -19.88 -14.73 -0.39
CA GLU A 83 -19.04 -13.59 -0.80
C GLU A 83 -17.75 -13.51 0.04
N GLN A 84 -17.87 -13.62 1.37
CA GLN A 84 -16.73 -13.59 2.27
C GLN A 84 -15.84 -14.84 2.13
N ARG A 85 -16.43 -16.00 1.85
CA ARG A 85 -15.67 -17.23 1.55
C ARG A 85 -14.86 -17.10 0.26
N LEU A 86 -15.40 -16.43 -0.76
CA LEU A 86 -14.69 -16.15 -2.01
C LEU A 86 -13.51 -15.20 -1.75
N VAL A 87 -13.74 -14.11 -1.02
CA VAL A 87 -12.69 -13.15 -0.62
C VAL A 87 -11.61 -13.83 0.21
N LYS A 88 -11.98 -14.69 1.17
CA LYS A 88 -11.04 -15.45 2.01
C LYS A 88 -10.08 -16.29 1.17
N ARG A 89 -10.64 -17.10 0.26
CA ARG A 89 -9.84 -17.95 -0.65
C ARG A 89 -8.91 -17.12 -1.51
N TYR A 90 -9.37 -15.96 -1.98
CA TYR A 90 -8.53 -15.04 -2.73
C TYR A 90 -7.40 -14.50 -1.86
N TYR A 91 -7.69 -14.02 -0.65
CA TYR A 91 -6.71 -13.50 0.29
C TYR A 91 -5.63 -14.53 0.66
N GLU A 92 -6.00 -15.78 0.89
CA GLU A 92 -5.07 -16.89 1.19
C GLU A 92 -4.14 -17.20 0.00
N LYS A 93 -4.61 -16.99 -1.23
CA LYS A 93 -3.81 -17.16 -2.45
C LYS A 93 -2.75 -16.05 -2.64
N LEU A 94 -2.89 -14.90 -1.98
CA LEU A 94 -1.94 -13.79 -2.11
C LEU A 94 -0.66 -14.04 -1.31
N PHE A 95 0.50 -13.88 -1.98
CA PHE A 95 1.81 -13.86 -1.34
C PHE A 95 2.07 -12.49 -0.71
N LYS A 96 1.99 -12.41 0.62
CA LYS A 96 2.04 -11.16 1.41
C LYS A 96 3.35 -10.97 2.21
N GLU A 97 4.37 -11.78 1.96
CA GLU A 97 5.64 -11.67 2.68
C GLU A 97 6.44 -10.44 2.28
N TYR A 98 6.50 -10.17 0.97
CA TYR A 98 7.30 -9.08 0.41
C TYR A 98 6.44 -8.19 -0.48
N CYS A 99 6.61 -6.87 -0.35
CA CYS A 99 5.94 -5.87 -1.17
C CYS A 99 6.85 -5.33 -2.28
N ILE A 100 6.24 -4.71 -3.29
CA ILE A 100 6.92 -3.96 -4.35
C ILE A 100 6.68 -2.48 -4.11
N ALA A 101 7.74 -1.69 -4.27
CA ALA A 101 7.69 -0.24 -4.23
C ALA A 101 7.73 0.37 -5.63
N ASP A 102 6.92 1.41 -5.83
CA ASP A 102 7.13 2.39 -6.88
C ASP A 102 7.78 3.62 -6.27
N MET A 103 9.07 3.79 -6.57
CA MET A 103 9.88 4.89 -6.08
C MET A 103 9.98 6.03 -7.10
N SER A 104 9.17 6.07 -8.15
CA SER A 104 9.30 7.08 -9.22
C SER A 104 9.19 8.51 -8.68
N HIS A 105 8.37 8.73 -7.66
CA HIS A 105 8.14 10.04 -7.04
C HIS A 105 8.88 10.22 -5.70
N TYR A 106 9.99 9.51 -5.48
CA TYR A 106 10.75 9.58 -4.21
C TYR A 106 11.20 10.99 -3.83
N LYS A 107 11.46 11.86 -4.81
CA LYS A 107 11.87 13.27 -4.57
C LYS A 107 10.79 14.09 -3.86
N THR A 108 9.51 13.77 -4.08
CA THR A 108 8.37 14.39 -3.39
C THR A 108 8.03 13.68 -2.08
N GLY A 109 8.79 12.63 -1.72
CA GLY A 109 8.56 11.82 -0.53
C GLY A 109 7.39 10.85 -0.66
N LYS A 110 6.84 10.68 -1.88
CA LYS A 110 5.73 9.76 -2.14
C LYS A 110 6.29 8.45 -2.69
N ILE A 111 6.00 7.35 -1.99
CA ILE A 111 6.36 5.99 -2.39
C ILE A 111 5.08 5.17 -2.41
N GLY A 112 4.79 4.52 -3.54
CA GLY A 112 3.66 3.61 -3.66
C GLY A 112 4.08 2.20 -3.28
N LEU A 113 3.29 1.51 -2.46
CA LEU A 113 3.54 0.12 -2.09
C LEU A 113 2.38 -0.75 -2.58
N ARG A 114 2.67 -1.97 -3.02
CA ARG A 114 1.66 -2.98 -3.36
C ARG A 114 2.17 -4.39 -3.14
N TRP A 115 1.24 -5.34 -3.00
CA TRP A 115 1.58 -6.76 -3.05
C TRP A 115 2.05 -7.19 -4.44
N ARG A 116 2.79 -8.30 -4.46
CA ARG A 116 3.33 -8.89 -5.68
C ARG A 116 2.23 -9.57 -6.48
N THR A 117 2.35 -9.50 -7.81
CA THR A 117 1.52 -10.30 -8.71
C THR A 117 2.14 -11.69 -8.90
N GLU A 118 1.33 -12.67 -9.32
CA GLU A 118 1.79 -14.04 -9.58
C GLU A 118 3.03 -14.09 -10.49
N LYS A 119 3.03 -13.31 -11.57
CA LYS A 119 4.17 -13.21 -12.50
C LYS A 119 5.45 -12.73 -11.80
N GLU A 120 5.33 -11.79 -10.87
CA GLU A 120 6.46 -11.24 -10.12
C GLU A 120 6.97 -12.18 -9.04
N VAL A 121 6.08 -12.95 -8.42
CA VAL A 121 6.45 -14.01 -7.47
C VAL A 121 7.24 -15.08 -8.19
N ILE A 122 6.76 -15.55 -9.35
CA ILE A 122 7.45 -16.55 -10.18
C ILE A 122 8.81 -16.02 -10.65
N SER A 123 8.89 -14.73 -11.02
CA SER A 123 10.17 -14.13 -11.42
C SER A 123 11.12 -13.81 -10.25
N GLY A 124 10.69 -14.01 -9.00
CA GLY A 124 11.48 -13.70 -7.79
C GLY A 124 11.65 -12.20 -7.50
N LYS A 125 10.81 -11.32 -8.07
CA LYS A 125 10.92 -9.88 -7.85
C LYS A 125 10.52 -9.51 -6.42
N GLY A 126 11.29 -8.63 -5.79
CA GLY A 126 11.12 -8.26 -4.38
C GLY A 126 11.66 -9.28 -3.37
N GLN A 127 12.29 -10.37 -3.82
CA GLN A 127 12.97 -11.35 -2.96
C GLN A 127 14.40 -11.60 -3.43
N PHE A 128 14.58 -12.04 -4.69
CA PHE A 128 15.88 -12.26 -5.33
C PHE A 128 16.27 -11.14 -6.31
N VAL A 129 15.35 -10.22 -6.56
CA VAL A 129 15.54 -9.04 -7.42
C VAL A 129 14.97 -7.84 -6.68
N CYS A 130 15.55 -6.66 -6.91
CA CYS A 130 15.11 -5.42 -6.28
C CYS A 130 13.59 -5.24 -6.38
N GLY A 131 12.95 -4.91 -5.26
CA GLY A 131 11.51 -4.68 -5.14
C GLY A 131 11.04 -3.35 -5.72
N ASN A 132 11.91 -2.54 -6.34
CA ASN A 132 11.48 -1.36 -7.07
C ASN A 132 10.91 -1.75 -8.44
N LYS A 133 9.72 -1.24 -8.78
CA LYS A 133 9.04 -1.52 -10.07
C LYS A 133 9.94 -1.29 -11.28
N HIS A 134 10.75 -0.23 -11.26
CA HIS A 134 11.61 0.19 -12.37
C HIS A 134 13.09 -0.23 -12.21
N CYS A 135 13.39 -1.19 -11.33
CA CYS A 135 14.75 -1.71 -11.13
C CYS A 135 14.76 -3.24 -11.24
N ASN A 136 15.81 -3.79 -11.85
CA ASN A 136 16.01 -5.23 -12.02
C ASN A 136 17.38 -5.70 -11.48
N GLU A 137 17.98 -4.92 -10.57
CA GLU A 137 19.25 -5.26 -9.94
C GLU A 137 19.08 -6.48 -9.02
N LYS A 138 20.05 -7.40 -9.06
CA LYS A 138 20.06 -8.63 -8.25
C LYS A 138 21.12 -8.61 -7.14
N ASP A 139 22.08 -7.71 -7.22
CA ASP A 139 23.18 -7.64 -6.27
C ASP A 139 22.91 -6.59 -5.17
N GLY A 140 23.46 -6.82 -3.97
CA GLY A 140 23.36 -5.88 -2.84
C GLY A 140 21.94 -5.69 -2.30
N LEU A 141 21.14 -6.76 -2.26
CA LEU A 141 19.76 -6.73 -1.77
C LEU A 141 19.74 -6.66 -0.24
N SER A 142 19.06 -5.65 0.30
CA SER A 142 18.79 -5.49 1.73
C SER A 142 17.29 -5.53 1.98
N SER A 143 16.87 -6.23 3.04
CA SER A 143 15.48 -6.23 3.52
C SER A 143 15.23 -5.07 4.48
N TYR A 144 14.18 -4.31 4.23
CA TYR A 144 13.72 -3.18 5.04
C TYR A 144 12.28 -3.41 5.48
N GLU A 145 11.97 -2.99 6.69
CA GLU A 145 10.59 -2.90 7.18
C GLU A 145 10.11 -1.46 7.01
N VAL A 146 9.02 -1.28 6.27
CA VAL A 146 8.49 0.03 5.92
C VAL A 146 7.09 0.15 6.50
N ASN A 147 6.81 1.29 7.16
CA ASN A 147 5.46 1.59 7.60
C ASN A 147 4.58 1.96 6.40
N PHE A 148 3.51 1.19 6.21
CA PHE A 148 2.50 1.41 5.20
C PHE A 148 1.22 1.93 5.87
N SER A 149 0.95 3.21 5.67
CA SER A 149 -0.32 3.82 6.07
C SER A 149 -1.30 3.75 4.90
N TYR A 150 -2.51 3.26 5.18
CA TYR A 150 -3.58 3.14 4.20
C TYR A 150 -4.94 3.49 4.82
N TYR A 151 -5.86 3.94 3.97
CA TYR A 151 -7.22 4.26 4.38
C TYR A 151 -8.16 3.14 3.94
N GLU A 152 -8.90 2.57 4.88
CA GLU A 152 -9.81 1.46 4.63
C GLU A 152 -11.03 1.59 5.55
N ALA A 153 -12.23 1.40 4.99
CA ALA A 153 -13.50 1.43 5.73
C ALA A 153 -13.74 2.68 6.61
N GLY A 154 -13.18 3.84 6.24
CA GLY A 154 -13.36 5.08 7.00
C GLY A 154 -12.23 5.39 7.99
N GLU A 155 -11.29 4.46 8.19
CA GLU A 155 -10.24 4.54 9.19
C GLU A 155 -8.84 4.55 8.56
N ASN A 156 -7.92 5.28 9.21
CA ASN A 156 -6.50 5.24 8.85
C ASN A 156 -5.83 4.09 9.59
N LYS A 157 -5.44 3.06 8.84
CA LYS A 157 -4.69 1.91 9.35
C LYS A 157 -3.21 2.04 9.02
N GLN A 158 -2.38 1.37 9.81
CA GLN A 158 -0.94 1.28 9.58
C GLN A 158 -0.49 -0.19 9.68
N ALA A 159 0.47 -0.57 8.85
CA ALA A 159 1.03 -1.90 8.84
C ALA A 159 2.51 -1.87 8.47
N LEU A 160 3.31 -2.68 9.15
CA LEU A 160 4.70 -2.90 8.77
C LEU A 160 4.76 -3.94 7.65
N VAL A 161 5.33 -3.56 6.51
CA VAL A 161 5.52 -4.44 5.35
C VAL A 161 7.00 -4.61 5.05
N LYS A 162 7.40 -5.82 4.64
CA LYS A 162 8.79 -6.12 4.27
C LYS A 162 9.04 -5.80 2.81
N LEU A 163 10.12 -5.07 2.54
CA LEU A 163 10.56 -4.63 1.23
C LEU A 163 12.02 -5.00 1.03
N VAL A 164 12.36 -5.68 -0.06
CA VAL A 164 13.76 -5.93 -0.43
C VAL A 164 14.18 -4.96 -1.51
N THR A 165 15.29 -4.23 -1.31
CA THR A 165 15.82 -3.29 -2.30
C THR A 165 17.33 -3.33 -2.38
N CYS A 166 17.87 -3.02 -3.56
CA CYS A 166 19.29 -2.76 -3.74
C CYS A 166 19.71 -1.45 -3.06
N GLU A 167 21.01 -1.29 -2.81
CA GLU A 167 21.59 -0.10 -2.18
C GLU A 167 21.13 1.23 -2.82
N ARG A 168 21.15 1.31 -4.16
CA ARG A 168 20.69 2.49 -4.91
C ARG A 168 19.23 2.84 -4.66
N CYS A 169 18.37 1.83 -4.47
CA CYS A 169 16.96 2.03 -4.18
C CYS A 169 16.71 2.29 -2.69
N ALA A 170 17.54 1.74 -1.79
CA ALA A 170 17.51 2.07 -0.37
C ALA A 170 17.78 3.57 -0.15
N GLU A 171 18.70 4.18 -0.91
CA GLU A 171 18.92 5.63 -0.83
C GLU A 171 17.68 6.45 -1.24
N LYS A 172 16.90 5.96 -2.21
CA LYS A 172 15.63 6.59 -2.62
C LYS A 172 14.56 6.43 -1.54
N LEU A 173 14.50 5.26 -0.90
CA LEU A 173 13.58 4.99 0.21
C LEU A 173 13.80 5.97 1.37
N PHE A 174 15.06 6.23 1.74
CA PHE A 174 15.40 7.12 2.85
C PHE A 174 15.67 8.57 2.43
N TYR A 175 15.38 8.94 1.18
CA TYR A 175 15.72 10.27 0.63
C TYR A 175 15.17 11.42 1.49
N LYS A 176 13.90 11.36 1.89
CA LYS A 176 13.24 12.38 2.72
C LYS A 176 13.87 12.47 4.11
N LYS A 177 14.00 11.34 4.81
CA LYS A 177 14.60 11.27 6.16
C LYS A 177 16.04 11.80 6.18
N ARG A 178 16.82 11.50 5.13
CA ARG A 178 18.20 11.98 4.98
C ARG A 178 18.25 13.48 4.69
N LYS A 179 17.28 14.02 3.95
CA LYS A 179 17.15 15.46 3.70
C LYS A 179 16.77 16.24 4.95
N GLU A 180 15.81 15.74 5.73
CA GLU A 180 15.39 16.33 7.01
C GLU A 180 16.55 16.36 8.03
N LYS A 181 17.29 15.25 8.16
CA LYS A 181 18.47 15.19 9.04
C LYS A 181 19.57 16.19 8.66
N LYS A 182 19.78 16.42 7.36
CA LYS A 182 20.74 17.45 6.88
C LYS A 182 20.28 18.86 7.23
N GLN A 183 18.98 19.16 7.09
CA GLN A 183 18.42 20.46 7.45
C GLN A 183 18.50 20.74 8.95
N LEU A 184 18.22 19.73 9.78
CA LEU A 184 18.36 19.84 11.24
C LEU A 184 19.80 20.16 11.65
N ARG A 185 20.77 19.41 11.11
CA ARG A 185 22.20 19.68 11.37
C ARG A 185 22.62 21.08 10.94
N GLN A 186 22.11 21.56 9.80
CA GLN A 186 22.43 22.91 9.33
C GLN A 186 21.86 23.98 10.27
N LYS A 187 20.65 23.77 10.81
CA LYS A 187 20.04 24.66 11.80
C LYS A 187 20.81 24.67 13.13
N GLU A 188 21.25 23.50 13.61
CA GLU A 188 22.09 23.38 14.81
C GLU A 188 23.39 24.18 14.63
N THR A 189 24.11 23.97 13.52
CA THR A 189 25.36 24.70 13.25
C THR A 189 25.14 26.21 13.11
N ASP A 190 24.00 26.65 12.58
CA ASP A 190 23.66 28.09 12.50
C ASP A 190 23.34 28.66 13.88
N SER A 191 22.61 27.92 14.71
CA SER A 191 22.33 28.33 16.09
C SER A 191 23.59 28.41 16.95
N ASP A 192 24.53 27.48 16.78
CA ASP A 192 25.79 27.49 17.52
C ASP A 192 26.68 28.67 17.10
N ARG A 193 26.70 29.01 15.80
CA ARG A 193 27.37 30.22 15.30
C ARG A 193 26.76 31.49 15.90
N ARG A 194 25.43 31.61 15.89
CA ARG A 194 24.74 32.77 16.50
C ARG A 194 24.98 32.89 18.00
N LYS A 195 25.06 31.77 18.73
CA LYS A 195 25.39 31.78 20.16
C LYS A 195 26.82 32.27 20.39
N ARG A 196 27.78 31.82 19.57
CA ARG A 196 29.17 32.26 19.63
C ARG A 196 29.34 33.75 19.34
N ASP A 197 28.69 34.25 18.29
CA ASP A 197 28.76 35.68 17.94
C ASP A 197 28.15 36.57 19.04
N ARG A 198 27.12 36.08 19.75
CA ARG A 198 26.49 36.81 20.86
C ARG A 198 27.37 36.86 22.11
N SER A 199 28.05 35.77 22.44
CA SER A 199 29.02 35.75 23.54
C SER A 199 30.26 36.60 23.29
N GLU A 200 30.66 36.79 22.03
CA GLU A 200 31.82 37.62 21.65
C GLU A 200 31.48 39.13 21.70
N SER A 201 30.20 39.49 21.61
CA SER A 201 29.73 40.89 21.70
C SER A 201 29.46 41.40 23.12
N GLU A 202 29.40 40.50 24.12
CA GLU A 202 29.12 40.84 25.53
C GLU A 202 30.40 40.99 26.38
N ASP A 203 31.59 40.67 25.83
CA ASP A 203 32.89 40.76 26.52
C ASP A 203 33.67 42.06 26.24
N ASP A 204 33.04 43.05 25.58
CA ASP A 204 33.68 44.32 25.18
C ASP A 204 33.14 45.55 25.92
N THR A 205 32.57 45.35 27.11
CA THR A 205 32.18 46.42 28.04
C THR A 205 32.57 46.12 29.48
N ASP A 206 33.86 45.95 29.76
CA ASP A 206 34.42 46.37 31.06
C ASP A 206 35.94 46.44 31.02
N ASN A 207 36.52 47.58 30.63
CA ASN A 207 37.90 47.91 30.98
C ASN A 207 38.21 49.40 30.80
N GLU A 208 37.75 50.23 31.74
CA GLU A 208 38.55 51.37 32.18
C GLU A 208 38.27 51.67 33.67
N TYR A 209 39.36 51.88 34.44
CA TYR A 209 39.44 52.12 35.90
C TYR A 209 39.29 50.84 36.76
N ASP A 210 40.24 50.41 37.59
CA ASP A 210 41.06 51.20 38.51
C ASP A 210 42.29 50.38 39.00
N ARG A 211 43.33 51.11 39.41
CA ARG A 211 44.67 50.67 39.75
C ARG A 211 44.82 50.57 41.27
N LYS A 212 45.56 49.55 41.72
CA LYS A 212 46.26 49.37 43.03
C LYS A 212 45.52 48.56 44.12
N LYS A 213 46.08 47.38 44.46
CA LYS A 213 46.86 47.22 45.71
C LYS A 213 47.70 45.93 45.77
N GLU A 214 48.93 46.17 46.19
CA GLU A 214 50.03 45.34 46.69
C GLU A 214 49.88 43.84 47.06
N ARG A 215 50.86 43.07 46.52
CA ARG A 215 51.86 42.21 47.20
C ARG A 215 51.38 41.25 48.33
N ARG A 216 51.56 39.93 48.12
CA ARG A 216 52.47 39.05 48.91
C ARG A 216 52.60 37.60 48.36
N LYS A 217 53.78 37.34 47.79
CA LYS A 217 54.71 36.18 47.93
C LYS A 217 54.22 34.84 48.53
N GLY A 218 54.46 33.74 47.78
CA GLY A 218 54.64 32.36 48.28
C GLY A 218 54.46 31.28 47.19
N LYS A 219 55.46 30.99 46.34
CA LYS A 219 56.32 29.78 46.33
C LYS A 219 55.66 28.38 46.49
N LYS A 220 55.81 27.58 45.42
CA LYS A 220 56.10 26.12 45.30
C LYS A 220 54.97 25.08 45.06
N ALA A 221 55.03 24.55 43.83
CA ALA A 221 55.24 23.15 43.41
C ALA A 221 54.17 22.03 43.57
N SER A 222 54.05 21.31 42.43
CA SER A 222 53.81 19.87 42.17
C SER A 222 52.40 19.25 42.23
N THR A 223 52.09 18.52 41.14
CA THR A 223 51.26 17.28 41.00
C THR A 223 49.76 17.41 41.33
N SER A 224 48.78 16.74 40.72
CA SER A 224 48.67 15.55 39.87
C SER A 224 47.24 15.47 39.29
N LEU A 225 47.05 14.57 38.32
CA LEU A 225 45.80 14.01 37.78
C LEU A 225 44.59 13.87 38.72
N SER A 226 43.40 14.16 38.17
CA SER A 226 42.11 13.44 38.37
C SER A 226 41.04 14.15 37.52
N ASP A 227 40.65 13.62 36.35
CA ASP A 227 39.48 12.76 36.12
C ASP A 227 38.20 13.24 36.84
N HIS A 228 37.24 13.75 36.08
CA HIS A 228 35.87 14.04 36.54
C HIS A 228 34.89 13.68 35.41
N LYS A 229 34.25 12.53 35.59
CA LYS A 229 32.95 12.19 34.99
C LYS A 229 31.84 12.84 35.81
N VAL A 230 30.82 13.36 35.12
CA VAL A 230 29.46 13.68 35.60
C VAL A 230 28.58 13.57 34.34
N ASP A 231 27.91 12.45 34.09
CA ASP A 231 26.54 12.11 34.51
C ASP A 231 25.50 13.13 33.98
N ASP A 232 24.86 12.77 32.86
CA ASP A 232 23.85 13.58 32.17
C ASP A 232 22.60 12.71 31.86
N ASP A 233 22.16 11.96 32.87
CA ASP A 233 20.99 11.07 32.81
C ASP A 233 19.74 11.66 33.51
N GLU A 234 19.81 12.87 34.08
CA GLU A 234 18.66 13.45 34.82
C GLU A 234 17.72 14.30 33.96
N ASN A 235 18.03 14.57 32.69
CA ASN A 235 17.25 15.49 31.84
C ASN A 235 16.25 14.80 30.88
N PHE A 236 15.98 13.50 31.03
CA PHE A 236 15.03 12.78 30.15
C PHE A 236 13.62 12.66 30.74
N ASP A 237 13.49 12.63 32.07
CA ASP A 237 12.19 12.42 32.74
C ASP A 237 11.32 13.69 32.79
N GLU A 238 11.93 14.89 32.82
CA GLU A 238 11.19 16.17 32.80
C GLU A 238 10.51 16.44 31.44
N TYR A 239 10.98 15.80 30.35
CA TYR A 239 10.37 15.94 29.02
C TYR A 239 9.08 15.12 28.85
N LEU A 240 8.87 14.07 29.67
CA LEU A 240 7.73 13.16 29.52
C LEU A 240 6.48 13.56 30.32
N GLU A 241 6.61 14.37 31.36
CA GLU A 241 5.47 14.77 32.22
C GLU A 241 4.50 15.78 31.57
N GLY A 242 4.83 16.36 30.42
CA GLY A 242 4.01 17.39 29.77
C GLY A 242 3.14 16.93 28.59
N MET A 243 3.15 15.64 28.20
CA MET A 243 2.66 15.21 26.88
C MET A 243 1.30 14.50 26.85
N PHE A 244 0.64 14.27 28.00
CA PHE A 244 -0.69 13.64 28.04
C PHE A 244 -1.65 14.41 28.97
N PRO A 245 -2.74 14.99 28.44
CA PRO A 245 -3.91 15.37 29.21
C PRO A 245 -4.71 14.16 29.71
#